data_AF-A0A7Y3EQV7-F1
#
_entry.id   AF-A0A7Y3EQV7-F1
#
_cell.length_a   1.000
_cell.length_b   1.000
_cell.length_c   1.000
_cell.angle_alpha   90.00
_cell.angle_beta   90.00
_cell.angle_gamma   90.00
#
_symmetry.space_group_name_H-M   'P 1'
#
loop_
_entity.id
_entity.type
_entity.pdbx_description
1 polymer ?
#
loop_
_entity_poly.entity_id
_entity_poly.type
_entity_poly.pdbx_seq_one_letter_code
_entity_poly.pdbx_strand_id
1 'polypeptide(L)'
;GMIFQTEKQLKEFGDKLSEDKRKSIEDALEELKKAYETKDIDVIDPALEKINEAWKVASEEMYKAQQEAQASEGPAPEQGPSGDGSEGSDVEDVDFEEVK
;
A
#
# COMPACT_ATOMS: atom_id res chain seq x y z
N GLY A 1 4.26 -19.65 -8.53
CA GLY A 1 3.73 -18.99 -9.74
C GLY A 1 2.92 -17.78 -9.31
N MET A 2 2.90 -16.73 -10.13
CA MET A 2 2.31 -15.43 -9.78
C MET A 2 0.84 -15.52 -9.35
N ILE A 3 0.06 -16.42 -9.97
CA ILE A 3 -1.34 -16.72 -9.61
C ILE A 3 -1.45 -17.15 -8.13
N PHE A 4 -0.76 -18.23 -7.75
CA PHE A 4 -0.80 -18.75 -6.37
C PHE A 4 -0.29 -17.74 -5.34
N GLN A 5 0.78 -17.01 -5.68
CA GLN A 5 1.32 -15.98 -4.79
C GLN A 5 0.30 -14.85 -4.56
N THR A 6 -0.41 -14.43 -5.61
CA THR A 6 -1.45 -13.40 -5.52
C THR A 6 -2.65 -13.89 -4.71
N GLU A 7 -3.09 -15.13 -4.89
CA GLU A 7 -4.16 -15.73 -4.07
C GLU A 7 -3.79 -15.76 -2.58
N LYS A 8 -2.55 -16.14 -2.26
CA LYS A 8 -2.05 -16.14 -0.88
C LYS A 8 -2.05 -14.72 -0.30
N GLN A 9 -1.52 -13.76 -1.04
CA GLN A 9 -1.43 -12.37 -0.59
C GLN A 9 -2.82 -11.75 -0.43
N LEU A 10 -3.78 -12.00 -1.33
CA LEU A 10 -5.16 -11.55 -1.17
C LEU A 10 -5.81 -12.16 0.07
N LYS A 11 -5.52 -13.41 0.41
CA LYS A 11 -6.01 -14.04 1.64
C LYS A 11 -5.39 -13.45 2.91
N GLU A 12 -4.12 -13.02 2.86
CA GLU A 12 -3.40 -12.49 4.02
C GLU A 12 -3.58 -10.98 4.22
N PHE A 13 -3.71 -10.24 3.12
CA PHE A 13 -3.70 -8.78 3.11
C PHE A 13 -4.94 -8.16 2.48
N GLY A 14 -5.83 -8.94 1.85
CA GLY A 14 -7.00 -8.42 1.15
C GLY A 14 -7.96 -7.64 2.04
N ASP A 15 -8.03 -7.95 3.33
CA ASP A 15 -8.82 -7.19 4.32
C ASP A 15 -8.18 -5.86 4.72
N LYS A 16 -6.89 -5.67 4.45
CA LYS A 16 -6.15 -4.41 4.71
C LYS A 16 -6.12 -3.49 3.50
N LEU A 17 -6.61 -3.95 2.35
CA LEU A 17 -6.68 -3.17 1.12
C LEU A 17 -8.07 -2.52 1.00
N SER A 18 -8.14 -1.34 0.39
CA SER A 18 -9.43 -0.78 0.00
C SER A 18 -10.14 -1.67 -1.02
N GLU A 19 -11.47 -1.67 -1.03
CA GLU A 19 -12.28 -2.51 -1.93
C GLU A 19 -11.88 -2.35 -3.40
N ASP A 20 -11.63 -1.11 -3.86
CA ASP A 20 -11.18 -0.83 -5.22
C ASP A 20 -9.85 -1.49 -5.58
N LYS A 21 -8.87 -1.48 -4.66
CA LYS A 21 -7.55 -2.11 -4.87
C LYS A 21 -7.66 -3.62 -4.86
N ARG A 22 -8.40 -4.17 -3.89
CA ARG A 22 -8.65 -5.61 -3.79
C ARG A 22 -9.29 -6.11 -5.08
N LYS A 23 -10.35 -5.45 -5.54
CA LYS A 23 -11.05 -5.81 -6.78
C LYS A 23 -10.14 -5.71 -8.01
N SER A 24 -9.32 -4.67 -8.10
CA SER A 24 -8.37 -4.53 -9.21
C SER A 24 -7.38 -5.70 -9.30
N ILE A 25 -6.91 -6.20 -8.16
CA ILE A 25 -6.03 -7.38 -8.10
C ILE A 25 -6.82 -8.66 -8.43
N GLU A 26 -8.04 -8.81 -7.92
CA GLU A 26 -8.92 -9.96 -8.21
C GLU A 26 -9.20 -10.07 -9.72
N ASP A 27 -9.56 -8.96 -10.37
CA ASP A 27 -9.81 -8.90 -11.81
C ASP A 27 -8.55 -9.24 -12.61
N ALA A 28 -7.39 -8.70 -12.24
CA ALA A 28 -6.11 -9.02 -12.89
C ALA A 28 -5.68 -10.47 -12.67
N LEU A 29 -5.97 -11.04 -11.50
CA LEU A 29 -5.73 -12.45 -11.20
C LEU A 29 -6.59 -13.36 -12.08
N GLU A 30 -7.87 -13.05 -12.26
CA GLU A 30 -8.74 -13.80 -13.17
C GLU A 30 -8.26 -13.72 -14.62
N GLU A 31 -7.82 -12.54 -15.07
CA GLU A 31 -7.25 -12.36 -16.41
C GLU A 31 -5.97 -13.19 -16.59
N LEU A 32 -5.06 -13.16 -15.61
CA LEU A 32 -3.84 -13.97 -15.65
C LEU A 32 -4.14 -15.47 -15.64
N LYS A 33 -5.16 -15.93 -14.89
CA LYS A 33 -5.60 -17.33 -14.92
C LYS A 33 -6.05 -17.73 -16.33
N LYS A 34 -6.92 -16.92 -16.96
CA LYS A 34 -7.41 -17.15 -18.33
C LYS A 34 -6.27 -17.11 -19.35
N ALA A 35 -5.36 -16.14 -19.24
CA ALA A 35 -4.18 -16.05 -20.08
C ALA A 35 -3.30 -17.31 -19.95
N TYR A 36 -3.09 -17.78 -18.72
CA TYR A 36 -2.29 -18.98 -18.47
C TYR A 36 -2.89 -20.25 -19.09
N GLU A 37 -4.22 -20.33 -19.21
CA GLU A 37 -4.90 -21.45 -19.89
C GLU A 37 -4.60 -21.51 -21.39
N THR A 38 -4.32 -20.37 -22.02
CA THR A 38 -3.95 -20.31 -23.45
C THR A 38 -2.57 -20.90 -23.72
N LYS A 39 -1.70 -20.93 -22.70
CA LYS A 39 -0.27 -21.28 -22.80
C LYS A 39 0.50 -20.44 -23.82
N ASP A 40 -0.04 -19.28 -24.18
CA ASP A 40 0.57 -18.32 -25.09
C ASP A 40 1.29 -17.25 -24.26
N ILE A 41 2.61 -17.20 -24.41
CA ILE A 41 3.46 -16.27 -23.65
C ILE A 41 3.11 -14.83 -24.00
N ASP A 42 2.78 -14.55 -25.27
CA ASP A 42 2.40 -13.20 -25.73
C ASP A 42 1.09 -12.71 -25.08
N VAL A 43 0.27 -13.63 -24.53
CA VAL A 43 -0.95 -13.33 -23.78
C VAL A 43 -0.70 -13.32 -22.27
N ILE A 44 0.23 -14.15 -21.78
CA ILE A 44 0.55 -14.29 -20.36
C ILE A 44 1.37 -13.10 -19.85
N ASP A 45 2.39 -12.66 -20.60
CA ASP A 45 3.25 -11.52 -20.21
C ASP A 45 2.45 -10.25 -19.86
N PRO A 46 1.54 -9.74 -20.71
CA PRO A 46 0.79 -8.54 -20.37
C PRO A 46 -0.12 -8.74 -19.14
N ALA A 47 -0.68 -9.94 -18.94
CA ALA A 47 -1.47 -10.24 -17.76
C ALA A 47 -0.60 -10.31 -16.49
N LEU A 48 0.65 -10.77 -16.61
CA LEU A 48 1.64 -10.73 -15.53
C LEU A 48 2.04 -9.30 -15.17
N GLU A 49 2.26 -8.43 -16.16
CA GLU A 49 2.55 -7.02 -15.91
C GLU A 49 1.38 -6.33 -15.20
N LYS A 50 0.15 -6.57 -15.67
CA LYS A 50 -1.06 -5.98 -15.08
C LYS A 50 -1.27 -6.38 -13.63
N ILE A 51 -1.09 -7.66 -13.27
CA ILE A 51 -1.23 -8.08 -11.87
C ILE A 51 -0.12 -7.51 -10.98
N ASN A 52 1.09 -7.32 -11.51
CA ASN A 52 2.20 -6.68 -10.78
C ASN A 52 1.90 -5.20 -10.54
N GLU A 53 1.38 -4.49 -11.54
CA GLU A 53 1.00 -3.08 -11.40
C GLU A 53 -0.14 -2.90 -10.39
N ALA A 54 -1.16 -3.76 -10.44
CA ALA A 54 -2.24 -3.75 -9.45
C ALA A 54 -1.72 -3.92 -8.01
N TRP A 55 -0.76 -4.84 -7.81
CA TRP A 55 -0.10 -5.03 -6.51
C TRP A 55 0.76 -3.84 -6.10
N LYS A 56 1.49 -3.23 -7.03
CA LYS A 56 2.29 -2.03 -6.76
C LYS A 56 1.39 -0.91 -6.22
N VAL A 57 0.31 -0.61 -6.94
CA VAL A 57 -0.65 0.44 -6.54
C VAL A 57 -1.30 0.12 -5.20
N ALA A 58 -1.66 -1.14 -4.95
CA ALA A 58 -2.23 -1.54 -3.66
C ALA A 58 -1.21 -1.43 -2.51
N SER A 59 0.05 -1.76 -2.75
CA SER A 59 1.11 -1.64 -1.75
C SER A 59 1.41 -0.18 -1.41
N GLU A 60 1.43 0.71 -2.39
CA GLU A 60 1.62 2.15 -2.17
C GLU A 60 0.52 2.74 -1.26
N GLU A 61 -0.73 2.31 -1.45
CA GLU A 61 -1.83 2.70 -0.58
C GLU A 61 -1.65 2.17 0.85
N MET A 62 -1.27 0.89 1.01
CA MET A 62 -1.01 0.31 2.33
C MET A 62 0.12 1.04 3.06
N TYR A 63 1.21 1.39 2.37
CA TYR A 63 2.32 2.15 2.94
C TYR A 63 1.89 3.56 3.35
N LYS A 64 1.10 4.26 2.52
CA LYS A 64 0.55 5.58 2.85
C LYS A 64 -0.38 5.51 4.07
N ALA A 65 -1.30 4.55 4.09
CA ALA A 65 -2.20 4.34 5.22
C ALA A 65 -1.44 4.03 6.52
N GLN A 66 -0.34 3.26 6.45
CA GLN A 66 0.51 3.00 7.60
C GLN A 66 1.27 4.24 8.05
N GLN A 67 1.77 5.06 7.13
CA GLN A 67 2.49 6.29 7.44
C GLN A 67 1.55 7.34 8.07
N GLU A 68 0.32 7.46 7.56
CA GLU A 68 -0.72 8.33 8.14
C GLU A 68 -1.20 7.84 9.51
N ALA A 69 -1.31 6.52 9.70
CA ALA A 69 -1.63 5.94 11.01
C ALA A 69 -0.53 6.23 12.05
N GLN A 70 0.74 6.23 11.63
CA GLN A 70 1.87 6.52 12.51
C GLN A 70 2.02 8.03 12.79
N ALA A 71 1.61 8.90 11.85
CA ALA A 71 1.54 10.36 12.04
C ALA A 71 0.37 10.80 12.94
N SER A 72 -0.67 9.97 13.09
CA SER A 72 -1.79 10.22 14.02
C SER A 72 -1.48 9.80 15.47
N GLU A 73 -0.31 9.21 15.74
CA GLU A 73 0.19 8.91 17.09
C GLU A 73 1.27 9.92 17.56
N GLY A 74 1.19 11.17 17.07
CA GLY A 74 1.86 12.32 17.69
C GLY A 74 1.22 12.65 19.05
N PRO A 75 1.99 13.20 20.02
CA PRO A 75 1.73 13.05 21.44
C PRO A 75 0.34 13.57 21.84
N ALA A 76 -0.36 12.77 22.65
CA ALA A 76 -1.57 13.20 23.33
C ALA A 76 -1.33 14.59 23.97
N PRO A 77 -2.25 15.55 23.83
CA PRO A 77 -2.14 16.78 24.62
C PRO A 77 -2.39 16.41 26.08
N GLU A 78 -1.31 16.23 26.83
CA GLU A 78 -1.36 16.19 28.29
C GLU A 78 -1.96 17.52 28.76
N GLN A 79 -3.24 17.51 29.10
CA GLN A 79 -3.86 18.52 29.93
C GLN A 79 -3.23 18.46 31.33
N GLY A 80 -2.15 19.21 31.52
CA GLY A 80 -1.64 19.61 32.83
C GLY A 80 -1.68 21.15 32.92
N PRO A 81 -2.44 21.76 33.84
CA PRO A 81 -2.35 23.19 34.05
C PRO A 81 -1.12 23.47 34.92
N SER A 82 -0.32 24.46 34.48
CA SER A 82 0.57 25.33 35.27
C SER A 82 2.06 25.22 34.95
N GLY A 83 2.62 26.37 34.54
CA GLY A 83 3.90 26.83 35.06
C GLY A 83 5.09 26.84 34.10
N ASP A 84 5.27 27.98 33.43
CA ASP A 84 6.54 28.70 33.23
C ASP A 84 7.79 27.92 32.76
N GLY A 85 8.24 28.21 31.52
CA GLY A 85 9.57 27.81 31.04
C GLY A 85 9.71 27.94 29.52
N SER A 86 10.31 29.05 29.09
CA SER A 86 10.69 29.35 27.70
C SER A 86 11.60 28.30 27.04
N GLU A 87 11.55 28.32 25.71
CA GLU A 87 12.53 27.82 24.72
C GLU A 87 12.58 26.31 24.43
N GLY A 88 12.29 26.00 23.17
CA GLY A 88 12.43 24.67 22.59
C GLY A 88 11.57 24.48 21.33
N SER A 89 11.55 25.46 20.43
CA SER A 89 11.05 25.25 19.07
C SER A 89 12.08 24.45 18.30
N ASP A 90 12.01 23.12 18.40
CA ASP A 90 12.63 22.22 17.43
C ASP A 90 11.52 21.32 16.89
N VAL A 91 10.73 21.92 16.02
CA VAL A 91 9.90 21.16 15.08
C VAL A 91 10.90 20.57 14.11
N GLU A 92 11.16 19.26 14.24
CA GLU A 92 11.90 18.49 13.25
C GLU A 92 11.23 18.69 11.88
N ASP A 93 11.81 19.61 11.11
CA ASP A 93 11.58 19.85 9.71
C ASP A 93 11.99 18.56 9.00
N VAL A 94 11.03 17.67 8.78
CA VAL A 94 11.24 16.48 7.95
C VAL A 94 11.35 16.95 6.50
N ASP A 95 12.61 17.15 6.10
CA ASP A 95 13.05 17.46 4.75
C ASP A 95 12.44 16.43 3.77
N PHE A 96 11.36 16.84 3.11
CA PHE A 96 10.76 16.12 2.00
C PHE A 96 11.63 16.43 0.78
N GLU A 97 12.75 15.72 0.64
CA GLU A 97 13.60 15.79 -0.55
C GLU A 97 12.77 15.28 -1.74
N GLU A 98 12.23 16.23 -2.51
CA GLU A 98 11.58 16.04 -3.80
C GLU A 98 12.58 15.40 -4.76
N VAL A 99 12.57 14.07 -4.87
CA VAL A 99 13.42 13.39 -5.85
C VAL A 99 12.73 13.44 -7.22
N LYS A 100 13.23 14.36 -8.05
CA LYS A 100 12.95 14.53 -9.46
C LYS A 100 13.32 13.31 -10.31
#